data_AF-A0A5J4PKX8-F1
#
_entry.id   AF-A0A5J4PKX8-F1
#
_cell.length_a   1.000
_cell.length_b   1.000
_cell.length_c   1.000
_cell.angle_alpha   90.00
_cell.angle_beta   90.00
_cell.angle_gamma   90.00
#
_symmetry.space_group_name_H-M   'P 1'
#
loop_
_entity.id
_entity.type
_entity.pdbx_description
1 polymer ?
#
loop_
_entity_poly.entity_id
_entity_poly.type
_entity_poly.pdbx_seq_one_letter_code
_entity_poly.pdbx_strand_id
1 'polypeptide(L)'
;MRESFGDKLSQSCIPANKHDYCFFMGDLNFRMSMEMQRKDIERALLSGKLERLLTFDQLNMERYYKRSFNDFEEMRITWGPTYRFNVGSHVFDTSICF
;
A
#
# COMPACT_ATOMS: atom_id res chain seq x y z
N MET A 1 45.93 13.03 -7.47
CA MET A 1 44.74 12.17 -7.58
C MET A 1 43.85 12.49 -6.39
N ARG A 2 42.90 13.42 -6.55
CA ARG A 2 41.94 13.79 -5.50
C ARG A 2 40.66 13.03 -5.79
N GLU A 3 40.34 12.06 -4.96
CA GLU A 3 39.01 11.45 -4.97
C GLU A 3 37.97 12.51 -4.57
N SER A 4 36.84 12.51 -5.27
CA SER A 4 35.81 13.51 -5.11
C SER A 4 34.95 13.20 -3.88
N PHE A 5 34.47 14.24 -3.20
CA PHE A 5 33.61 14.11 -2.02
C PHE A 5 32.27 13.39 -2.34
N GLY A 6 31.89 13.32 -3.62
CA GLY A 6 30.69 12.62 -4.10
C GLY A 6 30.80 11.09 -4.02
N ASP A 7 31.99 10.53 -4.10
CA ASP A 7 32.19 9.08 -4.08
C ASP A 7 31.96 8.48 -2.68
N LYS A 8 32.13 9.28 -1.62
CA LYS A 8 31.89 8.87 -0.22
C LYS A 8 30.42 8.76 0.18
N LEU A 9 29.50 9.34 -0.60
CA LEU A 9 28.06 9.16 -0.38
C LEU A 9 27.51 7.87 -1.01
N SER A 10 28.29 7.22 -1.89
CA SER A 10 27.91 5.96 -2.54
C SER A 10 28.25 4.71 -1.71
N GLN A 11 29.07 4.87 -0.66
CA GLN A 11 29.37 3.79 0.28
C GLN A 11 28.33 3.78 1.41
N SER A 12 27.22 3.05 1.20
CA SER A 12 26.62 2.14 2.22
C SER A 12 25.17 1.73 1.93
N CYS A 13 24.56 2.06 0.79
CA CYS A 13 23.27 1.43 0.44
C CYS A 13 23.51 0.03 -0.15
N ILE A 14 23.55 -0.97 0.74
CA ILE A 14 23.45 -2.37 0.34
C ILE A 14 22.07 -2.53 -0.34
N PRO A 15 21.98 -3.05 -1.57
CA PRO A 15 20.71 -3.30 -2.23
C PRO A 15 19.78 -4.16 -1.36
N ALA A 16 18.46 -3.95 -1.45
CA ALA A 16 17.49 -4.69 -0.65
C ALA A 16 17.65 -6.22 -0.80
N ASN A 17 17.98 -6.70 -2.00
CA ASN A 17 18.20 -8.12 -2.30
C ASN A 17 19.51 -8.72 -1.75
N LYS A 18 20.31 -7.95 -1.02
CA LYS A 18 21.54 -8.43 -0.34
C LYS A 18 21.39 -8.54 1.18
N HIS A 19 20.18 -8.35 1.71
CA HIS A 19 19.88 -8.57 3.12
C HIS A 19 19.19 -9.92 3.29
N ASP A 20 19.43 -10.60 4.42
CA ASP A 20 18.71 -11.84 4.75
C ASP A 20 17.21 -11.59 4.94
N TYR A 21 16.84 -10.41 5.46
CA TYR A 21 15.47 -9.97 5.64
C TYR A 21 15.33 -8.50 5.24
N CYS A 22 14.30 -8.18 4.46
CA CYS A 22 13.95 -6.81 4.08
C CYS A 22 12.50 -6.53 4.46
N PHE A 23 12.27 -5.53 5.30
CA PHE A 23 10.93 -5.08 5.68
C PHE A 23 10.64 -3.75 4.99
N PHE A 24 9.56 -3.71 4.22
CA PHE A 24 9.08 -2.48 3.58
C PHE A 24 7.69 -2.15 4.11
N MET A 25 7.56 -1.01 4.78
CA MET A 25 6.33 -0.59 5.44
C MET A 25 6.20 0.93 5.41
N GLY A 26 4.96 1.41 5.43
CA GLY A 26 4.64 2.83 5.43
C GLY A 26 3.28 3.10 4.82
N ASP A 27 2.99 4.37 4.57
CA ASP A 27 1.82 4.76 3.77
C ASP A 27 2.18 4.68 2.29
N LEU A 28 1.89 3.52 1.70
CA LEU A 28 2.14 3.24 0.28
C LEU A 28 1.20 4.02 -0.64
N ASN A 29 0.13 4.62 -0.11
CA ASN A 29 -0.85 5.41 -0.84
C ASN A 29 -1.55 4.71 -2.02
N PHE A 30 -1.50 3.37 -2.10
CA PHE A 30 -2.35 2.60 -3.01
C PHE A 30 -3.82 2.73 -2.61
N ARG A 31 -4.69 2.87 -3.60
CA ARG A 31 -6.13 3.08 -3.43
C ARG A 31 -6.91 1.92 -4.03
N MET A 32 -8.22 1.93 -3.83
CA MET A 32 -9.13 1.04 -4.54
C MET A 32 -9.15 1.36 -6.04
N SER A 33 -9.36 0.35 -6.87
CA SER A 33 -9.56 0.50 -8.31
C SER A 33 -10.71 1.46 -8.63
N MET A 34 -10.57 2.22 -9.71
CA MET A 34 -11.61 3.12 -10.23
C MET A 34 -12.91 2.40 -10.63
N GLU A 35 -12.85 1.08 -10.77
CA GLU A 35 -14.02 0.23 -11.04
C GLU A 35 -14.99 0.14 -9.84
N MET A 36 -14.54 0.51 -8.62
CA MET A 36 -15.38 0.51 -7.43
C MET A 36 -15.82 1.92 -7.05
N GLN A 37 -17.14 2.14 -6.96
CA GLN A 37 -17.66 3.37 -6.36
C GLN A 37 -17.60 3.29 -4.84
N ARG A 38 -17.51 4.45 -4.17
CA ARG A 38 -17.54 4.55 -2.70
C ARG A 38 -18.71 3.77 -2.09
N LYS A 39 -19.92 3.92 -2.65
CA LYS A 39 -21.12 3.23 -2.15
C LYS A 39 -20.99 1.70 -2.24
N ASP A 40 -20.25 1.18 -3.22
CA ASP A 40 -19.99 -0.25 -3.34
C ASP A 40 -18.99 -0.72 -2.30
N ILE A 41 -17.95 0.09 -2.05
CA ILE A 41 -16.95 -0.16 -1.00
C ILE A 41 -17.62 -0.20 0.37
N GLU A 42 -18.39 0.83 0.72
CA GLU A 42 -19.11 0.91 1.99
C GLU A 42 -20.08 -0.27 2.18
N ARG A 43 -20.86 -0.61 1.14
CA ARG A 43 -21.77 -1.76 1.20
C ARG A 43 -21.03 -3.08 1.38
N ALA A 44 -19.91 -3.27 0.70
CA ALA A 44 -19.10 -4.47 0.84
C ALA A 44 -18.47 -4.58 2.23
N LEU A 45 -18.00 -3.47 2.80
CA LEU A 45 -17.49 -3.41 4.18
C LEU A 45 -18.58 -3.78 5.20
N LEU A 46 -19.76 -3.18 5.09
CA LEU A 46 -20.91 -3.49 5.95
C LEU A 46 -21.37 -4.94 5.82
N SER A 47 -21.20 -5.54 4.63
CA SER A 47 -21.55 -6.94 4.37
C SER A 47 -20.45 -7.93 4.75
N GLY A 48 -19.32 -7.48 5.31
CA GLY A 48 -18.17 -8.34 5.64
C GLY A 48 -17.47 -8.95 4.42
N LYS A 49 -17.66 -8.39 3.22
CA LYS A 49 -17.11 -8.91 1.95
C LYS A 49 -15.71 -8.38 1.67
N LEU A 50 -14.82 -8.45 2.67
CA LEU A 50 -13.46 -7.91 2.59
C LEU A 50 -12.62 -8.57 1.48
N GLU A 51 -12.71 -9.89 1.31
CA GLU A 51 -11.97 -10.60 0.26
C GLU A 51 -12.25 -10.05 -1.14
N ARG A 52 -13.52 -9.71 -1.40
CA ARG A 52 -13.90 -9.09 -2.68
C ARG A 52 -13.35 -7.69 -2.82
N LEU A 53 -13.20 -6.93 -1.73
CA LEU A 53 -12.59 -5.61 -1.78
C LEU A 53 -11.09 -5.71 -2.11
N LEU A 54 -10.41 -6.68 -1.50
CA LEU A 54 -8.98 -6.90 -1.70
C LEU A 54 -8.61 -7.25 -3.15
N THR A 55 -9.53 -7.78 -3.96
CA THR A 55 -9.27 -7.99 -5.40
C THR A 55 -9.23 -6.70 -6.21
N PHE A 56 -9.79 -5.61 -5.70
CA PHE A 56 -9.75 -4.29 -6.33
C PHE A 56 -8.71 -3.36 -5.68
N ASP A 57 -7.93 -3.84 -4.73
CA ASP A 57 -6.84 -3.09 -4.14
C ASP A 57 -5.67 -2.96 -5.14
N GLN A 58 -5.20 -1.72 -5.38
CA GLN A 58 -4.16 -1.46 -6.38
C GLN A 58 -2.82 -2.12 -6.02
N LEU A 59 -2.46 -2.22 -4.74
CA LEU A 59 -1.22 -2.88 -4.35
C LEU A 59 -1.28 -4.38 -4.68
N ASN A 60 -2.40 -5.03 -4.34
CA ASN A 60 -2.63 -6.43 -4.69
C ASN A 60 -2.62 -6.65 -6.21
N MET A 61 -3.20 -5.73 -6.99
CA MET A 61 -3.15 -5.81 -8.45
C MET A 61 -1.71 -5.68 -8.98
N GLU A 62 -0.94 -4.69 -8.51
CA GLU A 62 0.44 -4.47 -8.95
C GLU A 62 1.36 -5.66 -8.58
N ARG A 63 1.14 -6.27 -7.42
CA ARG A 63 1.79 -7.52 -6.99
C ARG A 63 1.39 -8.70 -7.87
N TYR A 64 0.09 -8.84 -8.16
CA TYR A 64 -0.43 -9.91 -9.02
C TYR A 64 0.13 -9.83 -10.45
N TYR A 65 0.22 -8.62 -11.01
CA TYR A 65 0.81 -8.38 -12.34
C TYR A 65 2.35 -8.37 -12.35
N LYS A 66 2.99 -8.62 -11.20
CA LYS A 66 4.45 -8.61 -11.02
C LYS A 66 5.14 -7.32 -11.47
N ARG A 67 4.46 -6.19 -11.30
CA ARG A 67 4.96 -4.86 -11.66
C ARG A 67 5.73 -4.21 -10.51
N SER A 68 5.29 -4.48 -9.28
CA SER A 68 5.87 -3.95 -8.04
C SER A 68 5.87 -5.03 -6.95
N PHE A 69 6.81 -4.94 -6.01
CA PHE A 69 6.87 -5.82 -4.81
C PHE A 69 6.99 -7.33 -5.10
N ASN A 70 7.65 -7.70 -6.20
CA ASN A 70 7.76 -9.09 -6.66
C ASN A 70 8.42 -10.04 -5.65
N ASP A 71 9.37 -9.52 -4.87
CA ASP A 71 10.14 -10.28 -3.88
C ASP A 71 9.62 -10.06 -2.44
N PHE A 72 8.46 -9.41 -2.29
CA PHE A 72 7.87 -9.11 -0.99
C PHE A 72 6.58 -9.90 -0.74
N GLU A 73 6.45 -10.37 0.49
CA GLU A 73 5.26 -11.05 0.99
C GLU A 73 4.48 -10.14 1.93
N GLU A 74 3.15 -10.27 1.90
CA GLU A 74 2.24 -9.52 2.77
C GLU A 74 1.22 -10.51 3.34
N MET A 75 0.97 -10.42 4.65
CA MET A 75 -0.02 -11.23 5.34
C MET A 75 -1.43 -10.91 4.83
N ARG A 76 -2.33 -11.90 4.82
CA ARG A 76 -3.75 -11.68 4.51
C ARG A 76 -4.35 -10.60 5.41
N ILE A 77 -4.91 -9.57 4.78
CA ILE A 77 -5.58 -8.46 5.45
C ILE A 77 -6.94 -8.95 5.97
N THR A 78 -7.17 -8.82 7.28
CA THR A 78 -8.42 -9.23 7.96
C THR A 78 -9.15 -8.06 8.62
N TRP A 79 -8.65 -6.84 8.42
CA TRP A 79 -9.18 -5.60 8.96
C TRP A 79 -9.68 -4.68 7.84
N GLY A 80 -10.51 -3.69 8.20
CA GLY A 80 -11.05 -2.71 7.24
C GLY A 80 -10.01 -1.67 6.80
N PRO A 81 -10.37 -0.82 5.81
CA PRO A 81 -9.50 0.25 5.31
C PRO A 81 -9.05 1.20 6.41
N THR A 82 -7.79 1.62 6.36
CA THR A 82 -7.15 2.50 7.35
C THR A 82 -7.20 3.98 6.97
N TYR A 83 -7.73 4.32 5.80
CA TYR A 83 -7.83 5.70 5.29
C TYR A 83 -9.10 5.87 4.43
N ARG A 84 -9.78 7.03 4.43
CA ARG A 84 -9.59 8.26 5.24
C ARG A 84 -10.68 8.37 6.30
N PHE A 85 -10.32 8.79 7.51
CA PHE A 85 -11.27 9.06 8.59
C PHE A 85 -11.40 10.56 8.87
N ASN A 86 -12.56 10.96 9.39
CA ASN A 86 -12.74 12.29 9.97
C ASN A 86 -11.80 12.47 11.17
N VAL A 87 -11.20 13.65 11.31
CA VAL A 87 -10.27 13.94 12.42
C VAL A 87 -10.99 13.76 13.77
N GLY A 88 -10.41 12.96 14.66
CA GLY A 88 -11.00 12.65 15.96
C GLY A 88 -12.17 11.66 15.93
N SER A 89 -12.38 10.95 14.82
CA SER A 89 -13.48 10.01 14.65
C SER A 89 -13.04 8.73 13.94
N HIS A 90 -13.76 7.63 14.17
CA HIS A 90 -13.64 6.38 13.40
C HIS A 90 -14.62 6.33 12.22
N VAL A 91 -15.29 7.44 11.93
CA VAL A 91 -16.19 7.59 10.78
C VAL A 91 -15.37 7.97 9.55
N PHE A 92 -15.54 7.22 8.46
CA PHE A 92 -14.91 7.53 7.18
C PHE A 92 -15.28 8.95 6.72
N ASP A 93 -14.30 9.65 6.14
CA ASP A 93 -14.45 11.05 5.74
C ASP A 93 -15.49 11.22 4.63
N THR A 94 -16.59 11.87 4.96
CA THR A 94 -17.73 12.15 4.06
C THR A 94 -17.54 13.44 3.25
N SER A 95 -16.51 14.25 3.52
CA SER A 95 -16.32 15.58 2.91
C SER A 95 -15.83 15.54 1.47
N ILE A 96 -15.21 14.43 1.05
CA ILE A 96 -14.75 14.23 -0.33
C ILE A 96 -15.89 13.58 -1.13
N CYS A 97 -16.76 14.37 -1.75
CA CYS A 97 -17.50 13.92 -2.94
C CYS A 97 -16.56 14.05 -4.15
N PHE A 98 -16.26 12.93 -4.82
CA PHE A 98 -15.78 12.95 -6.20
C PHE A 98 -16.98 12.91 -7.13
#